data_AF-A0A958IER2-F1
#
_entry.id   AF-A0A958IER2-F1
#
_cell.length_a   1.000
_cell.length_b   1.000
_cell.length_c   1.000
_cell.angle_alpha   90.00
_cell.angle_beta   90.00
_cell.angle_gamma   90.00
#
_symmetry.space_group_name_H-M   'P 1'
#
loop_
_entity.id
_entity.type
_entity.pdbx_description
1 polymer ?
#
loop_
_entity_poly.entity_id
_entity_poly.type
_entity_poly.pdbx_seq_one_letter_code
_entity_poly.pdbx_strand_id
1 'polypeptide(L)'
;MEQPLSGFLTSSERKLLFAEHKRETDGRIRDRYKAILLLDQGWSYRKIAEALLINQNSIRRYFAAFQEGGIDTLILLNYHGRPSQLSEIQ
;
A
#
# COMPACT_ATOMS: atom_id res chain seq x y z
N MET A 1 -0.34 -15.06 -0.41
CA MET A 1 0.81 -14.39 0.24
C MET A 1 0.51 -14.36 1.72
N GLU A 2 1.37 -14.96 2.53
CA GLU A 2 1.19 -14.97 3.99
C GLU A 2 1.31 -13.56 4.57
N GLN A 3 0.78 -13.36 5.78
CA GLN A 3 0.90 -12.08 6.48
C GLN A 3 2.34 -11.91 7.02
N PRO A 4 2.95 -10.72 6.89
CA PRO A 4 4.27 -10.49 7.48
C PRO A 4 4.22 -10.50 9.01
N LEU A 5 5.35 -10.87 9.61
CA LEU A 5 5.60 -10.66 11.03
C LEU A 5 5.73 -9.16 11.32
N SER A 6 5.28 -8.72 12.50
CA SER A 6 5.47 -7.34 12.95
C SER A 6 6.94 -6.97 13.12
N GLY A 7 7.29 -5.69 12.96
CA GLY A 7 8.64 -5.18 13.21
C GLY A 7 9.59 -5.34 12.02
N PHE A 8 9.09 -5.43 10.79
CA PHE A 8 9.91 -5.50 9.59
C PHE A 8 10.45 -4.14 9.15
N LEU A 9 9.91 -3.02 9.66
CA LEU A 9 10.42 -1.68 9.36
C LEU A 9 11.54 -1.27 10.32
N THR A 10 12.59 -0.70 9.75
CA THR A 10 13.60 0.04 10.52
C THR A 10 13.00 1.30 11.15
N SER A 11 13.66 1.81 12.19
CA SER A 11 13.27 3.08 12.84
C SER A 11 13.25 4.26 11.87
N SER A 12 14.16 4.27 10.89
CA SER A 12 14.25 5.34 9.87
C SER A 12 13.11 5.25 8.87
N GLU A 13 12.80 4.06 8.35
CA GLU A 13 11.66 3.85 7.43
C GLU A 13 10.33 4.20 8.10
N ARG A 14 10.14 3.79 9.36
CA ARG A 14 8.94 4.13 10.13
C ARG A 14 8.78 5.65 10.24
N LYS A 15 9.85 6.36 10.60
CA LYS A 15 9.85 7.84 10.67
C LYS A 15 9.56 8.48 9.32
N LEU A 16 10.18 7.97 8.25
CA LEU A 16 9.99 8.48 6.90
C LEU A 16 8.54 8.31 6.45
N LEU A 17 7.95 7.11 6.58
CA LEU A 17 6.54 6.86 6.25
C LEU A 17 5.60 7.78 7.04
N PHE A 18 5.87 8.02 8.33
CA PHE A 18 5.08 8.97 9.12
C PHE A 18 5.22 10.42 8.63
N ALA A 19 6.42 10.85 8.25
CA ALA A 19 6.66 12.19 7.73
C ALA A 19 5.99 12.39 6.36
N GLU A 20 6.18 11.44 5.44
CA GLU A 20 5.58 11.49 4.10
C GLU A 20 4.06 11.39 4.16
N HIS A 21 3.50 10.57 5.05
CA HIS A 21 2.05 10.53 5.28
C HIS A 21 1.46 11.89 5.67
N LYS A 22 2.18 12.68 6.49
CA LYS A 22 1.73 14.02 6.89
C LYS A 22 1.80 15.06 5.77
N ARG A 23 2.75 14.89 4.84
CA ARG A 23 2.99 15.82 3.73
C ARG A 23 2.16 15.49 2.49
N GLU A 24 1.86 14.21 2.28
CA GLU A 24 1.14 13.72 1.13
C GLU A 24 -0.32 14.20 1.13
N THR A 25 -0.80 14.60 -0.06
CA THR A 25 -2.15 15.09 -0.28
C THR A 25 -3.03 14.03 -0.92
N ASP A 26 -2.46 13.14 -1.74
CA ASP A 26 -3.20 12.04 -2.35
C ASP A 26 -3.60 11.02 -1.28
N GLY A 27 -4.92 10.89 -1.06
CA GLY A 27 -5.49 9.94 -0.10
C GLY A 27 -5.05 8.50 -0.36
N ARG A 28 -4.86 8.11 -1.62
CA ARG A 28 -4.47 6.74 -2.00
C ARG A 28 -3.06 6.42 -1.54
N ILE A 29 -2.12 7.35 -1.73
CA ILE A 29 -0.74 7.19 -1.30
C ILE A 29 -0.67 7.22 0.23
N ARG A 30 -1.43 8.11 0.88
CA ARG A 30 -1.54 8.11 2.35
C ARG A 30 -2.03 6.78 2.92
N ASP A 31 -3.03 6.16 2.30
CA ASP A 31 -3.55 4.87 2.77
C ASP A 31 -2.56 3.72 2.52
N ARG A 32 -1.75 3.79 1.47
CA ARG A 32 -0.61 2.86 1.27
C ARG A 32 0.38 2.97 2.42
N TYR A 33 0.80 4.18 2.80
CA TYR A 33 1.72 4.37 3.93
C TYR A 33 1.12 3.84 5.24
N LYS A 34 -0.15 4.17 5.53
CA LYS A 34 -0.85 3.64 6.71
C LYS A 34 -0.89 2.12 6.71
N ALA A 35 -1.19 1.50 5.57
CA ALA A 35 -1.26 0.05 5.46
C ALA A 35 0.07 -0.62 5.85
N ILE A 36 1.21 -0.10 5.37
CA ILE A 36 2.53 -0.64 5.72
C ILE A 36 2.85 -0.40 7.20
N LEU A 37 2.57 0.79 7.74
CA LEU A 37 2.76 1.10 9.16
C LEU A 37 1.92 0.18 10.06
N LEU A 38 0.66 -0.08 9.71
CA LEU A 38 -0.23 -0.95 10.48
C LEU A 38 0.19 -2.42 10.39
N LEU A 39 0.68 -2.87 9.23
CA LEU A 39 1.25 -4.21 9.07
C LEU A 39 2.48 -4.40 9.96
N ASP A 40 3.36 -3.40 9.99
CA ASP A 40 4.54 -3.40 10.86
C ASP A 40 4.17 -3.45 12.35
N GLN A 41 3.03 -2.87 12.72
CA GLN A 41 2.42 -2.99 14.06
C GLN A 41 1.72 -4.34 14.32
N GLY A 42 1.74 -5.27 13.36
CA GLY A 42 1.15 -6.60 13.49
C GLY A 42 -0.36 -6.66 13.23
N TRP A 43 -0.97 -5.62 12.66
CA TRP A 43 -2.39 -5.68 12.30
C TRP A 43 -2.61 -6.66 11.15
N SER A 44 -3.69 -7.44 11.22
CA SER A 44 -4.06 -8.34 10.14
C SER A 44 -4.53 -7.58 8.91
N TYR A 45 -4.32 -8.17 7.72
CA TYR A 45 -4.81 -7.57 6.47
C TYR A 45 -6.31 -7.26 6.53
N ARG A 46 -7.11 -8.11 7.20
CA ARG A 46 -8.55 -7.91 7.37
C ARG A 46 -8.84 -6.67 8.23
N LYS A 47 -8.18 -6.56 9.38
CA LYS A 47 -8.36 -5.42 10.30
C LYS A 47 -7.99 -4.10 9.63
N ILE A 48 -6.91 -4.09 8.85
CA ILE A 48 -6.48 -2.91 8.09
C ILE A 48 -7.49 -2.58 6.98
N ALA A 49 -8.00 -3.59 6.27
CA ALA A 49 -9.03 -3.41 5.24
C ALA A 49 -10.29 -2.74 5.81
N GLU A 50 -10.75 -3.21 6.97
CA GLU A 50 -11.89 -2.65 7.70
C GLU A 50 -11.60 -1.22 8.18
N ALA A 51 -10.42 -0.94 8.71
CA ALA A 51 -10.05 0.38 9.23
C ALA A 51 -9.85 1.45 8.14
N LEU A 52 -9.29 1.06 6.99
CA LEU A 52 -9.00 1.96 5.86
C LEU A 52 -10.09 1.95 4.79
N LEU A 53 -11.12 1.12 4.92
CA LEU A 53 -12.20 0.95 3.93
C LEU A 53 -11.69 0.59 2.52
N ILE A 54 -10.65 -0.27 2.46
CA ILE A 54 -10.06 -0.75 1.21
C ILE A 54 -10.07 -2.27 1.15
N ASN A 55 -9.99 -2.84 -0.06
CA ASN A 55 -9.95 -4.29 -0.24
C ASN A 55 -8.67 -4.89 0.37
N GLN A 56 -8.81 -6.01 1.08
CA GLN A 56 -7.69 -6.78 1.64
C GLN A 56 -6.62 -7.11 0.59
N ASN A 57 -7.02 -7.41 -0.65
CA ASN A 57 -6.10 -7.70 -1.74
C ASN A 57 -5.26 -6.49 -2.14
N SER A 58 -5.79 -5.27 -2.01
CA SER A 58 -5.01 -4.04 -2.24
C SER A 58 -3.86 -3.93 -1.25
N ILE A 59 -4.12 -4.24 0.03
CA ILE A 59 -3.10 -4.20 1.08
C ILE A 59 -1.99 -5.24 0.80
N ARG A 60 -2.36 -6.45 0.39
CA ARG A 60 -1.40 -7.48 -0.04
C ARG A 60 -0.51 -6.98 -1.18
N ARG A 61 -1.10 -6.28 -2.16
CA ARG A 61 -0.35 -5.69 -3.28
C ARG A 61 0.57 -4.54 -2.82
N TYR A 62 0.13 -3.71 -1.88
CA TYR A 62 0.97 -2.64 -1.33
C TYR A 62 2.18 -3.22 -0.60
N PHE A 63 1.98 -4.27 0.19
CA PHE A 63 3.08 -4.96 0.87
C PHE A 63 4.03 -5.62 -0.13
N ALA A 64 3.52 -6.27 -1.18
CA ALA A 64 4.34 -6.86 -2.23
C ALA A 64 5.22 -5.80 -2.93
N ALA A 65 4.64 -4.65 -3.30
CA ALA A 65 5.38 -3.56 -3.91
C ALA A 65 6.47 -3.02 -2.96
N PHE A 66 6.16 -2.89 -1.67
CA PHE A 66 7.13 -2.49 -0.65
C PHE A 66 8.29 -3.50 -0.52
N GLN A 67 8.01 -4.80 -0.59
CA GLN A 67 9.07 -5.82 -0.55
C GLN A 67 9.96 -5.78 -1.80
N GLU A 68 9.42 -5.38 -2.96
CA GLU A 68 10.16 -5.33 -4.22
C GLU A 68 11.09 -4.12 -4.31
N GLY A 69 10.67 -2.94 -3.85
CA GLY A 69 11.44 -1.70 -4.02
C GLY A 69 11.29 -0.67 -2.91
N GLY A 70 10.89 -1.10 -1.72
CA GLY A 70 10.84 -0.25 -0.53
C GLY A 70 9.74 0.81 -0.57
N ILE A 71 10.01 1.96 0.05
CA ILE A 71 9.02 3.04 0.19
C ILE A 71 8.71 3.69 -1.16
N ASP A 72 9.67 3.76 -2.08
CA ASP A 72 9.53 4.46 -3.36
C ASP A 72 8.43 3.84 -4.25
N THR A 73 8.26 2.52 -4.20
CA THR A 73 7.22 1.82 -4.97
C THR A 73 5.81 2.08 -4.46
N LEU A 74 5.65 2.54 -3.21
CA LEU A 74 4.34 2.88 -2.66
C LEU A 74 3.74 4.13 -3.33
N ILE A 75 4.58 5.01 -3.85
CA ILE A 75 4.18 6.22 -4.57
C ILE A 75 3.74 5.88 -6.00
N LEU A 76 4.35 4.84 -6.60
CA LEU A 76 4.04 4.39 -7.94
C LEU A 76 2.61 3.82 -8.01
N LEU A 77 1.68 4.64 -8.46
CA LEU A 77 0.35 4.24 -8.85
C LEU A 77 0.45 3.53 -10.22
N ASN A 78 1.09 2.36 -10.31
CA ASN A 78 1.20 1.54 -11.54
C ASN A 78 -0.18 1.03 -11.99
N TYR A 79 -1.04 1.94 -12.41
CA TYR A 79 -2.34 1.67 -12.98
C TYR A 79 -2.14 1.33 -14.45
N HIS A 80 -1.92 0.03 -14.71
CA HIS A 80 -2.10 -0.50 -16.05
C HIS A 80 -3.61 -0.72 -16.23
N GLY A 81 -4.28 0.28 -16.80
CA GLY A 81 -5.69 0.14 -17.18
C GLY A 81 -5.88 -1.12 -18.01
N ARG A 82 -6.99 -1.83 -17.81
CA ARG A 82 -7.34 -2.92 -18.73
C ARG A 82 -7.56 -2.30 -20.11
N PRO A 83 -6.98 -2.86 -21.18
CA PRO A 83 -7.26 -2.38 -22.52
C PRO A 83 -8.78 -2.46 -22.75
N SER A 84 -9.34 -1.38 -23.29
CA SER A 84 -10.76 -1.33 -23.65
C SER A 84 -11.10 -2.56 -24.50
N GLN A 85 -12.15 -3.28 -24.10
CA GLN A 85 -12.68 -4.41 -24.88
C GLN A 85 -13.68 -3.95 -25.95
N LEU A 86 -13.96 -2.65 -26.04
CA LEU A 86 -14.73 -2.06 -27.12
C LEU A 86 -13.80 -1.94 -28.33
N SER A 87 -13.86 -2.91 -29.24
CA SER A 87 -13.39 -2.70 -30.59
C SER A 87 -14.23 -1.59 -31.21
N GLU A 88 -13.60 -0.65 -31.89
CA GLU A 88 -14.27 0.30 -32.76
C GLU A 88 -15.06 -0.52 -33.79
N ILE A 89 -16.37 -0.67 -33.58
CA ILE A 89 -17.26 -1.20 -34.60
C ILE A 89 -17.36 -0.06 -35.62
N GLN A 90 -16.72 -0.26 -36.77
CA GLN A 90 -16.78 0.63 -37.92
C GLN A 90 -18.20 0.74 -38.47
#